data_AF-A0A2G5P7X9-F1
#
_entry.id   AF-A0A2G5P7X9-F1
#
_cell.length_a   1.000
_cell.length_b   1.000
_cell.length_c   1.000
_cell.angle_alpha   90.00
_cell.angle_beta   90.00
_cell.angle_gamma   90.00
#
_symmetry.space_group_name_H-M   'P 1'
#
loop_
_entity.id
_entity.type
_entity.pdbx_description
1 polymer ?
#
loop_
_entity_poly.entity_id
_entity_poly.type
_entity_poly.pdbx_seq_one_letter_code
_entity_poly.pdbx_strand_id
1 'polypeptide(L)'
;MIPAYDTRPLVNPTPRWPGFHAVNVRAVWTPTDGDPITVVGDYLDAAEPGAAVELGCGIEELATDLGVERLVFPRGLNYTITICTLVDRQLLQRPVAEVRCPDGTLRITPIPWRLGLRSLPTHEPTTGWEVGPA
;
A
#
# COMPACT_ATOMS: atom_id res chain seq x y z
N MET A 1 -9.55 7.96 -12.75
CA MET A 1 -9.00 9.34 -12.67
C MET A 1 -7.63 9.36 -13.33
N ILE A 2 -7.18 10.51 -13.85
CA ILE A 2 -5.87 10.63 -14.51
C ILE A 2 -4.86 11.21 -13.51
N PRO A 3 -3.73 10.52 -13.21
CA PRO A 3 -2.70 11.04 -12.32
C PRO A 3 -1.95 12.22 -12.94
N ALA A 4 -1.49 13.15 -12.10
CA ALA A 4 -0.72 14.33 -12.53
C ALA A 4 0.75 14.02 -12.85
N TYR A 5 1.17 12.76 -12.72
CA TYR A 5 2.51 12.27 -13.02
C TYR A 5 2.44 10.90 -13.71
N ASP A 6 3.55 10.50 -14.32
CA ASP A 6 3.61 9.21 -15.02
C ASP A 6 3.70 8.05 -14.03
N THR A 7 2.64 7.23 -13.94
CA THR A 7 2.59 6.04 -13.08
C THR A 7 3.08 4.78 -13.77
N ARG A 8 3.26 4.77 -15.10
CA ARG A 8 3.78 3.61 -15.85
C ARG A 8 5.08 3.00 -15.30
N PRO A 9 6.09 3.77 -14.83
CA PRO A 9 7.29 3.17 -14.25
C PRO A 9 7.08 2.54 -12.87
N LEU A 10 5.96 2.82 -12.19
CA LEU A 10 5.66 2.38 -10.82
C LEU A 10 4.78 1.13 -10.77
N VAL A 11 3.95 0.93 -11.79
CA VAL A 11 2.98 -0.16 -11.87
C VAL A 11 3.60 -1.39 -12.51
N ASN A 12 3.48 -2.55 -11.86
CA ASN A 12 3.88 -3.83 -12.46
C ASN A 12 3.00 -4.10 -13.70
N PRO A 13 3.56 -4.29 -14.92
CA PRO A 13 2.77 -4.54 -16.11
C PRO A 13 2.04 -5.89 -16.08
N THR A 14 2.49 -6.83 -15.24
CA THR A 14 1.79 -8.10 -15.02
C THR A 14 0.76 -7.93 -13.90
N PRO A 15 -0.54 -8.16 -14.17
CA PRO A 15 -1.57 -8.06 -13.15
C PRO A 15 -1.37 -9.14 -12.08
N ARG A 16 -1.59 -8.77 -10.82
CA ARG A 16 -1.65 -9.72 -9.68
C ARG A 16 -3.00 -10.45 -9.66
N TRP A 17 -4.06 -9.72 -10.01
CA TRP A 17 -5.42 -10.21 -10.22
C TRP A 17 -6.03 -9.53 -11.45
N PRO A 18 -7.05 -10.10 -12.12
CA PRO A 18 -7.71 -9.44 -13.24
C PRO A 18 -8.17 -8.03 -12.88
N GLY A 19 -7.60 -7.01 -13.53
CA GLY A 19 -7.90 -5.59 -13.29
C GLY A 19 -7.12 -4.94 -12.13
N PHE A 20 -6.18 -5.64 -11.50
CA PHE A 20 -5.37 -5.12 -10.39
C PHE A 20 -3.89 -5.41 -10.61
N HIS A 21 -3.12 -4.33 -10.73
CA HIS A 21 -1.68 -4.35 -10.89
C HIS A 21 -1.01 -3.86 -9.61
N ALA A 22 -0.03 -4.65 -9.13
CA ALA A 22 0.72 -4.33 -7.92
C ALA A 22 1.62 -3.09 -8.12
N VAL A 23 1.66 -2.23 -7.11
CA VAL A 23 2.55 -1.09 -7.01
C VAL A 23 3.38 -1.22 -5.73
N ASN A 24 4.68 -1.39 -5.90
CA ASN A 24 5.61 -1.46 -4.78
C ASN A 24 5.84 -0.06 -4.21
N VAL A 25 5.97 0.02 -2.89
CA VAL A 25 6.27 1.26 -2.18
C VAL A 25 7.38 1.08 -1.19
N ARG A 26 8.06 2.18 -0.89
CA ARG A 26 8.75 2.35 0.39
C ARG A 26 7.82 3.13 1.31
N ALA A 27 7.47 2.52 2.44
CA ALA A 27 6.71 3.19 3.50
C ALA A 27 7.61 3.43 4.70
N VAL A 28 7.51 4.62 5.29
CA VAL A 28 8.25 5.00 6.49
C VAL A 28 7.26 5.51 7.52
N TRP A 29 7.17 4.82 8.64
CA TRP A 29 6.52 5.32 9.84
C TRP A 29 7.56 5.99 10.73
N THR A 30 7.36 7.27 11.05
CA THR A 30 8.18 8.02 11.99
C THR A 30 7.34 8.32 13.22
N PRO A 31 7.46 7.53 14.30
CA PRO A 31 6.73 7.82 15.52
C PRO A 31 7.19 9.14 16.13
N THR A 32 6.33 9.79 16.92
CA THR A 32 6.69 10.99 17.69
C THR A 32 7.77 10.69 18.72
N ASP A 33 7.78 9.46 19.26
CA ASP A 33 8.79 8.93 20.17
C ASP A 33 9.24 7.55 19.70
N GLY A 34 10.56 7.33 19.64
CA GLY A 34 11.19 6.12 19.09
C GLY A 34 11.79 6.29 17.69
N ASP A 35 12.28 5.18 17.14
CA ASP A 35 13.00 5.15 15.86
C ASP A 35 12.05 4.98 14.66
N PRO A 36 12.38 5.55 13.48
CA PRO A 36 11.62 5.32 12.26
C PRO A 36 11.64 3.86 11.82
N ILE A 37 10.48 3.35 11.42
CA ILE A 37 10.30 2.01 10.86
C ILE A 37 10.14 2.16 9.35
N THR A 38 10.90 1.40 8.57
CA THR A 38 10.82 1.39 7.10
C THR A 38 10.48 -0.01 6.60
N VAL A 39 9.48 -0.10 5.73
CA VAL A 39 9.11 -1.33 5.02
C VAL A 39 9.05 -1.09 3.52
N VAL A 40 9.20 -2.16 2.75
CA VAL A 40 9.06 -2.16 1.29
C VAL A 40 8.17 -3.34 0.90
N GLY A 41 7.09 -3.08 0.17
CA GLY A 41 6.11 -4.09 -0.22
C GLY A 41 5.09 -3.56 -1.24
N ASP A 42 4.21 -4.43 -1.74
CA ASP A 42 3.19 -4.15 -2.75
C ASP A 42 1.82 -3.80 -2.15
N TYR A 43 1.80 -2.80 -1.28
CA TYR A 43 0.60 -2.37 -0.55
C TYR A 43 -0.34 -1.47 -1.35
N LEU A 44 0.04 -1.06 -2.57
CA LEU A 44 -0.77 -0.22 -3.44
C LEU A 44 -1.14 -0.96 -4.71
N ASP A 45 -2.26 -0.58 -5.31
CA ASP A 45 -2.74 -1.14 -6.57
C ASP A 45 -2.97 -0.03 -7.61
N ALA A 46 -3.02 -0.43 -8.88
CA ALA A 46 -3.50 0.37 -9.99
C ALA A 46 -4.29 -0.50 -10.97
N ALA A 47 -5.26 0.08 -11.68
CA ALA A 47 -6.07 -0.67 -12.64
C ALA A 47 -5.26 -1.15 -13.86
N GLU A 48 -4.27 -0.35 -14.29
CA GLU A 48 -3.35 -0.63 -15.39
C GLU A 48 -2.16 0.36 -15.35
N PRO A 49 -1.06 0.11 -16.08
CA PRO A 49 0.01 1.08 -16.21
C PRO A 49 -0.47 2.42 -16.79
N GLY A 50 -0.24 3.52 -16.07
CA GLY A 50 -0.73 4.86 -16.42
C GLY A 50 -2.02 5.26 -15.71
N ALA A 51 -2.68 4.33 -15.00
CA ALA A 51 -3.81 4.64 -14.13
C ALA A 51 -3.38 5.24 -12.80
N ALA A 52 -4.37 5.72 -12.03
CA ALA A 52 -4.16 6.17 -10.66
C ALA A 52 -3.67 5.03 -9.77
N VAL A 53 -2.81 5.38 -8.81
CA VAL A 53 -2.32 4.48 -7.75
C VAL A 53 -3.17 4.71 -6.51
N GLU A 54 -3.67 3.62 -5.92
CA GLU A 54 -4.63 3.65 -4.83
C GLU A 54 -4.20 2.73 -3.67
N LEU A 55 -4.42 3.19 -2.44
CA LEU A 55 -4.28 2.44 -1.21
C LEU A 55 -5.63 1.78 -0.92
N GLY A 56 -5.82 0.57 -1.45
CA GLY A 56 -6.98 -0.28 -1.19
C GLY A 56 -6.77 -1.18 0.03
N CYS A 57 -7.01 -2.48 -0.14
CA CYS A 57 -6.87 -3.51 0.89
C CYS A 57 -5.42 -3.73 1.39
N GLY A 58 -4.43 -3.04 0.82
CA GLY A 58 -3.05 -3.13 1.30
C GLY A 58 -2.79 -2.33 2.57
N ILE A 59 -3.76 -1.55 3.06
CA ILE A 59 -3.59 -0.76 4.29
C ILE A 59 -3.46 -1.65 5.54
N GLU A 60 -4.18 -2.77 5.62
CA GLU A 60 -4.09 -3.70 6.75
C GLU A 60 -2.73 -4.39 6.81
N GLU A 61 -2.22 -4.85 5.66
CA GLU A 61 -0.91 -5.47 5.52
C GLU A 61 0.20 -4.46 5.82
N LEU A 62 0.11 -3.25 5.25
CA LEU A 62 1.05 -2.15 5.53
C LEU A 62 1.08 -1.79 7.02
N ALA A 63 -0.08 -1.72 7.67
CA ALA A 63 -0.16 -1.42 9.10
C ALA A 63 0.48 -2.52 9.95
N THR A 64 0.33 -3.78 9.54
CA THR A 64 0.93 -4.95 10.19
C THR A 64 2.44 -4.93 10.06
N ASP A 65 2.96 -4.75 8.84
CA ASP A 65 4.41 -4.74 8.60
C ASP A 65 5.12 -3.57 9.28
N LEU A 66 4.43 -2.43 9.45
CA LEU A 66 4.91 -1.28 10.20
C LEU A 66 4.76 -1.41 11.72
N GLY A 67 4.03 -2.43 12.22
CA GLY A 67 3.75 -2.60 13.65
C GLY A 67 2.86 -1.50 14.25
N VAL A 68 1.91 -0.97 13.46
CA VAL A 68 1.01 0.14 13.84
C VAL A 68 -0.46 -0.23 13.82
N GLU A 69 -0.79 -1.53 13.87
CA GLU A 69 -2.15 -2.08 13.87
C GLU A 69 -3.03 -1.42 14.94
N ARG A 70 -2.45 -1.17 16.12
CA ARG A 70 -3.13 -0.51 17.25
C ARG A 70 -3.67 0.89 16.93
N LEU A 71 -3.11 1.56 15.92
CA LEU A 71 -3.55 2.88 15.47
C LEU A 71 -4.70 2.81 14.45
N VAL A 72 -4.88 1.67 13.77
CA VAL A 72 -5.82 1.53 12.67
C VAL A 72 -6.99 0.61 13.04
N PHE A 73 -6.70 -0.62 13.46
CA PHE A 73 -7.69 -1.70 13.55
C PHE A 73 -8.81 -1.43 14.56
N PRO A 74 -8.56 -0.87 15.76
CA PRO A 74 -9.62 -0.60 16.73
C PRO A 74 -10.63 0.46 16.29
N ARG A 75 -10.31 1.28 15.27
CA ARG A 75 -11.16 2.40 14.83
C ARG A 75 -12.17 2.03 13.74
N GLY A 76 -12.09 0.79 13.25
CA GLY A 76 -13.06 0.21 12.31
C GLY A 76 -12.96 0.75 10.87
N LEU A 77 -13.82 0.21 10.01
CA LEU A 77 -13.75 0.36 8.55
C LEU A 77 -13.80 1.83 8.07
N ASN A 78 -14.64 2.67 8.67
CA ASN A 78 -14.76 4.08 8.26
C ASN A 78 -13.45 4.86 8.45
N TYR A 79 -12.68 4.51 9.48
CA TYR A 79 -11.38 5.13 9.73
C TYR A 79 -10.36 4.69 8.67
N THR A 80 -10.30 3.40 8.37
CA THR A 80 -9.48 2.84 7.28
C THR A 80 -9.79 3.51 5.94
N ILE A 81 -11.06 3.60 5.55
CA ILE A 81 -11.50 4.25 4.30
C ILE A 81 -11.06 5.72 4.25
N THR A 82 -11.08 6.42 5.38
CA THR A 82 -10.64 7.82 5.46
C THR A 82 -9.15 7.96 5.17
N ILE A 83 -8.32 7.05 5.69
CA ILE A 83 -6.87 7.03 5.43
C ILE A 83 -6.62 6.71 3.95
N CYS A 84 -7.24 5.66 3.41
CA CYS A 84 -7.15 5.28 2.00
C CYS A 84 -7.47 6.48 1.09
N THR A 85 -8.64 7.09 1.30
CA THR A 85 -9.08 8.25 0.52
C THR A 85 -8.10 9.43 0.59
N LEU A 86 -7.50 9.67 1.76
CA LEU A 86 -6.50 10.73 1.93
C LEU A 86 -5.20 10.41 1.18
N VAL A 87 -4.75 9.16 1.22
CA VAL A 87 -3.57 8.70 0.49
C VAL A 87 -3.81 8.78 -1.02
N ASP A 88 -4.94 8.26 -1.51
CA ASP A 88 -5.30 8.25 -2.93
C ASP A 88 -5.34 9.66 -3.53
N ARG A 89 -5.94 10.62 -2.80
CA ARG A 89 -5.97 12.02 -3.23
C ARG A 89 -4.58 12.61 -3.38
N GLN A 90 -3.65 12.27 -2.50
CA GLN A 90 -2.27 12.75 -2.60
C GLN A 90 -1.52 12.05 -3.73
N LEU A 91 -1.69 10.73 -3.86
CA LEU A 91 -1.11 9.91 -4.91
C LEU A 91 -1.69 10.18 -6.30
N LEU A 92 -2.81 10.89 -6.40
CA LEU A 92 -3.28 11.40 -7.69
C LEU A 92 -2.45 12.60 -8.17
N GLN A 93 -1.87 13.38 -7.24
CA GLN A 93 -1.17 14.63 -7.55
C GLN A 93 0.35 14.46 -7.66
N ARG A 94 0.94 13.54 -6.91
CA ARG A 94 2.40 13.34 -6.85
C ARG A 94 2.75 11.93 -6.36
N PRO A 95 3.94 11.39 -6.64
CA PRO A 95 4.36 10.05 -6.21
C PRO A 95 4.79 10.03 -4.73
N VAL A 96 4.01 10.65 -3.85
CA VAL A 96 4.21 10.61 -2.41
C VAL A 96 2.91 10.97 -1.68
N ALA A 97 2.56 10.17 -0.68
CA ALA A 97 1.52 10.50 0.28
C ALA A 97 2.11 10.58 1.69
N GLU A 98 1.55 11.49 2.50
CA GLU A 98 1.92 11.66 3.90
C GLU A 98 0.66 11.76 4.75
N VAL A 99 0.61 10.97 5.83
CA VAL A 99 -0.49 10.94 6.81
C VAL A 99 0.11 11.23 8.17
N ARG A 100 -0.44 12.21 8.88
CA ARG A 100 0.04 12.65 10.20
C ARG A 100 -1.02 12.42 11.26
N CYS A 101 -0.60 11.96 12.43
CA CYS A 101 -1.43 11.91 13.63
C CYS A 101 -0.57 12.27 14.86
N PRO A 102 -1.16 12.39 16.07
CA PRO A 102 -0.38 12.72 17.27
C PRO A 102 0.76 11.73 17.58
N ASP A 103 0.59 10.46 17.21
CA ASP A 103 1.57 9.39 17.45
C ASP A 103 2.73 9.38 16.44
N GLY A 104 2.64 10.11 15.32
CA GLY A 104 3.70 10.14 14.32
C GLY A 104 3.25 10.48 12.90
N THR A 105 4.13 10.20 11.94
CA THR A 105 3.93 10.48 10.52
C THR A 105 4.23 9.24 9.67
N LEU A 106 3.27 8.85 8.85
CA LEU A 106 3.44 7.86 7.79
C LEU A 106 3.75 8.57 6.48
N ARG A 107 4.81 8.15 5.80
CA ARG A 107 5.14 8.58 4.44
C ARG A 107 5.18 7.36 3.52
N ILE A 108 4.40 7.38 2.44
CA ILE A 108 4.34 6.33 1.43
C ILE A 108 4.90 6.89 0.13
N THR A 109 5.90 6.21 -0.45
CA THR A 109 6.52 6.60 -1.72
C THR A 109 6.52 5.40 -2.65
N PRO A 110 5.72 5.40 -3.74
CA PRO A 110 5.84 4.43 -4.80
C PRO A 110 7.27 4.36 -5.34
N ILE A 111 7.75 3.14 -5.59
CA ILE A 111 9.07 2.91 -6.18
C ILE A 111 8.90 2.25 -7.55
N PRO A 112 9.85 2.43 -8.48
CA PRO A 112 9.80 1.76 -9.76
C PRO A 112 9.62 0.24 -9.62
N TRP A 113 8.67 -0.36 -10.35
CA TRP A 113 8.30 -1.77 -10.15
C TRP A 113 9.48 -2.73 -10.36
N ARG A 114 10.43 -2.36 -11.24
CA ARG A 114 11.65 -3.13 -11.48
C ARG A 114 12.58 -3.23 -10.26
N LEU A 115 12.43 -2.31 -9.31
CA LEU A 115 13.18 -2.30 -8.05
C LEU A 115 12.47 -3.13 -6.96
N GLY A 116 11.15 -3.23 -7.01
CA GLY A 116 10.36 -4.02 -6.05
C GLY A 116 10.57 -5.54 -6.17
N LEU A 117 10.92 -6.03 -7.36
CA LEU A 117 11.18 -7.45 -7.62
C LEU A 117 12.39 -8.05 -6.87
N ARG A 118 13.24 -7.22 -6.25
CA ARG A 118 14.41 -7.69 -5.50
C ARG A 118 14.11 -7.96 -4.02
N SER A 119 12.91 -7.63 -3.53
CA SER A 119 12.60 -7.60 -2.10
C SER A 119 11.55 -8.59 -1.63
N LEU A 120 10.98 -9.43 -2.50
CA LEU A 120 9.98 -10.41 -2.08
C LEU A 120 10.66 -11.65 -1.46
N PRO A 121 10.48 -11.97 -0.17
CA PRO A 121 10.34 -13.37 0.18
C PRO A 121 9.07 -13.88 -0.51
N THR A 122 9.17 -14.98 -1.25
CA THR A 122 8.02 -15.72 -1.75
C THR A 122 7.15 -16.14 -0.57
N HIS A 123 6.10 -15.36 -0.27
CA HIS A 123 4.97 -15.91 0.46
C HIS A 123 4.25 -16.83 -0.54
N GLU A 124 4.48 -18.13 -0.39
CA GLU A 124 3.67 -19.13 -1.06
C GLU A 124 2.20 -18.87 -0.71
N PRO A 125 1.28 -18.94 -1.69
CA PRO A 125 -0.14 -18.86 -1.38
C PRO A 125 -0.49 -20.05 -0.50
N THR A 126 -0.90 -19.79 0.74
CA THR A 126 -1.52 -20.80 1.61
C THR A 126 -2.85 -21.19 0.98
N THR A 127 -2.83 -22.19 0.08
CA THR A 127 -4.02 -22.94 -0.30
C THR A 127 -4.61 -23.57 0.96
N GLY A 128 -5.77 -23.07 1.39
CA GLY A 128 -6.40 -23.50 2.63
C GLY A 128 -7.86 -23.09 2.73
N TRP A 129 -8.65 -23.35 1.69
CA TRP A 129 -10.11 -23.44 1.80
C TRP A 129 -10.58 -24.68 1.02
N GLU A 130 -10.44 -25.85 1.63
CA GLU A 130 -11.26 -27.00 1.26
C GLU A 130 -12.68 -26.75 1.78
N VAL A 131 -13.59 -26.45 0.87
CA VAL A 131 -15.03 -26.64 1.07
C VAL A 131 -15.27 -28.16 1.10
N GLY A 132 -15.45 -28.71 2.30
CA GLY A 132 -15.98 -30.07 2.45
C GLY A 132 -17.44 -30.14 1.97
N PRO A 133 -17.86 -31.21 1.26
CA PRO A 133 -19.24 -31.35 0.85
C PRO A 133 -20.18 -31.67 2.03
N ALA A 134 -21.43 -31.29 1.82
CA ALA A 134 -22.58 -31.28 2.73
C ALA A 134 -22.88 -32.61 3.45
#